data_AF-A0A947CP75-F1
#
_entry.id   AF-A0A947CP75-F1
#
_cell.length_a   1.000
_cell.length_b   1.000
_cell.length_c   1.000
_cell.angle_alpha   90.00
_cell.angle_beta   90.00
_cell.angle_gamma   90.00
#
_symmetry.space_group_name_H-M   'P 1'
#
loop_
_entity.id
_entity.type
_entity.pdbx_description
1 polymer ?
#
loop_
_entity_poly.entity_id
_entity_poly.type
_entity_poly.pdbx_seq_one_letter_code
_entity_poly.pdbx_strand_id
1 'polypeptide(L)'
;IITIEDPIEFVHNHKGCLVNQREVGSDTQSFHNALKSILRQDPDVVLVGEMRDMETIELALTIAETGHLAFATLHTNGAVQSINRIVDVFPAHQQSQIRAVLSFVLEGVLCQALLPHSSGRGRVLIAEVMVPNAAIRNLIREDKVHQIYSQMQIGQSKYGMLTFNQSLYAHYVAQRITLDEAMSRSSEPEELRTMIAQGGTPNPTQRSRSAR
;
A
#
# COMPACT_ATOMS: atom_id res chain seq x y z
N ILE A 1 8.27 4.92 19.20
CA ILE A 1 8.30 4.89 17.71
C ILE A 1 9.73 5.05 17.26
N ILE A 2 10.23 4.16 16.40
CA ILE A 2 11.58 4.25 15.83
C ILE A 2 11.47 4.24 14.31
N THR A 3 12.22 5.11 13.62
CA THR A 3 12.30 5.11 12.16
C THR A 3 13.75 4.91 11.70
N ILE A 4 13.91 4.21 10.58
CA ILE A 4 15.18 4.08 9.87
C ILE A 4 14.92 4.55 8.44
N GLU A 5 15.66 5.57 8.02
CA GLU A 5 15.41 6.32 6.79
C GLU A 5 16.72 6.63 6.06
N ASP A 6 16.64 6.85 4.74
CA ASP A 6 17.78 7.14 3.87
C ASP A 6 17.34 8.08 2.73
N PRO A 7 17.37 9.42 2.91
CA PRO A 7 17.58 10.17 4.16
C PRO A 7 16.27 10.36 4.97
N ILE A 8 16.32 11.05 6.10
CA ILE A 8 15.10 11.46 6.83
C ILE A 8 14.33 12.51 6.00
N GLU A 9 13.09 12.21 5.64
CA GLU A 9 12.26 13.11 4.80
C GLU A 9 11.42 14.08 5.63
N PHE A 10 10.86 13.59 6.75
CA PHE A 10 9.98 14.36 7.63
C PHE A 10 10.46 14.28 9.08
N VAL A 11 10.63 15.44 9.72
CA VAL A 11 11.03 15.50 11.13
C VAL A 11 9.80 15.44 12.03
N HIS A 12 9.75 14.41 12.87
CA HIS A 12 8.66 14.13 13.80
C HIS A 12 9.02 14.52 15.24
N ASN A 13 8.57 15.70 15.66
CA ASN A 13 8.68 16.12 17.06
C ASN A 13 7.88 15.21 17.99
N HIS A 14 8.42 14.96 19.19
CA HIS A 14 7.72 14.19 20.23
C HIS A 14 6.37 14.84 20.59
N LYS A 15 5.37 13.99 20.83
CA LYS A 15 4.03 14.37 21.27
C LYS A 15 3.55 13.39 22.35
N GLY A 16 2.52 12.58 22.06
CA GLY A 16 2.11 11.46 22.91
C GLY A 16 3.03 10.23 22.80
N CYS A 17 4.04 10.28 21.92
CA CYS A 17 5.01 9.22 21.73
C CYS A 17 6.43 9.80 21.68
N LEU A 18 7.39 9.01 22.15
CA LEU A 18 8.80 9.20 21.83
C LEU A 18 9.06 8.72 20.39
N VAL A 19 9.71 9.57 19.59
CA VAL A 19 10.01 9.30 18.18
C VAL A 19 11.51 9.44 17.97
N ASN A 20 12.20 8.32 17.77
CA ASN A 20 13.63 8.29 17.47
C ASN A 20 13.82 8.00 15.98
N GLN A 21 14.31 8.99 15.23
CA GLN A 21 14.58 8.83 13.81
C GLN A 21 16.09 8.61 13.60
N ARG A 22 16.45 7.65 12.76
CA ARG A 22 17.85 7.32 12.46
C ARG A 22 18.08 7.38 10.96
N GLU A 23 19.01 8.22 10.56
CA GLU A 23 19.45 8.32 9.17
C GLU A 23 20.59 7.33 8.89
N VAL A 24 20.44 6.54 7.82
CA VAL A 24 21.51 5.67 7.33
C VAL A 24 22.67 6.51 6.78
N GLY A 25 23.90 6.16 7.16
CA GLY A 25 25.12 6.89 6.81
C GLY A 25 25.53 7.92 7.87
N SER A 26 24.60 8.41 8.71
CA SER A 26 24.89 9.33 9.82
C SER A 26 24.74 8.65 11.18
N ASP A 27 23.53 8.20 11.53
CA ASP A 27 23.20 7.66 12.87
C ASP A 27 23.40 6.15 12.96
N THR A 28 23.43 5.48 11.81
CA THR A 28 23.67 4.05 11.64
C THR A 28 24.41 3.80 10.34
N GLN A 29 25.21 2.74 10.27
CA GLN A 29 25.97 2.40 9.06
C GLN A 29 25.12 1.75 7.97
N SER A 30 24.03 1.06 8.33
CA SER A 30 23.14 0.38 7.40
C SER A 30 21.76 0.10 8.01
N PHE A 31 20.77 -0.20 7.17
CA PHE A 31 19.45 -0.67 7.60
C PHE A 31 19.56 -1.92 8.48
N HIS A 32 20.36 -2.91 8.05
CA HIS A 32 20.55 -4.15 8.79
C HIS A 32 21.06 -3.91 10.22
N ASN A 33 22.10 -3.09 10.38
CA ASN A 33 22.67 -2.78 11.70
C ASN A 33 21.66 -2.04 12.59
N ALA A 34 20.90 -1.10 12.02
CA ALA A 34 19.89 -0.36 12.74
C ALA A 34 18.77 -1.28 13.24
N LEU A 35 18.20 -2.07 12.35
CA LEU A 35 17.08 -2.96 12.66
C LEU A 35 17.46 -4.05 13.67
N LYS A 36 18.69 -4.60 13.61
CA LYS A 36 19.17 -5.56 14.61
C LYS A 36 19.23 -4.97 16.01
N SER A 37 19.54 -3.67 16.12
CA SER A 37 19.56 -2.97 17.41
C SER A 37 18.16 -2.60 17.92
N ILE A 38 17.19 -2.41 17.02
CA ILE A 38 15.82 -1.96 17.34
C ILE A 38 15.10 -2.92 18.29
N LEU A 39 15.26 -4.24 18.11
CA LEU A 39 14.59 -5.23 18.99
C LEU A 39 15.03 -5.15 20.46
N ARG A 40 16.10 -4.41 20.77
CA ARG A 40 16.57 -4.17 22.16
C ARG A 40 16.27 -2.75 22.65
N GLN A 41 15.58 -1.94 21.86
CA GLN A 41 15.25 -0.55 22.16
C GLN A 41 13.80 -0.39 22.62
N ASP A 42 13.12 -1.51 22.91
CA ASP A 42 11.72 -1.55 23.38
C ASP A 42 10.75 -0.71 22.51
N PRO A 43 10.73 -0.90 21.17
CA PRO A 43 9.89 -0.11 20.28
C PRO A 43 8.46 -0.63 20.24
N ASP A 44 7.44 0.23 20.23
CA ASP A 44 6.07 -0.20 19.89
C ASP A 44 5.79 -0.22 18.38
N VAL A 45 6.40 0.73 17.66
CA VAL A 45 6.18 0.98 16.23
C VAL A 45 7.52 1.21 15.55
N VAL A 46 7.74 0.56 14.42
CA VAL A 46 8.97 0.63 13.65
C VAL A 46 8.69 0.99 12.19
N LEU A 47 9.32 2.04 11.67
CA LEU A 47 9.41 2.30 10.22
C LEU A 47 10.74 1.73 9.71
N VAL A 48 10.66 0.68 8.90
CA VAL A 48 11.80 -0.05 8.34
C VAL A 48 12.38 0.65 7.11
N GLY A 49 11.62 1.54 6.47
CA GLY A 49 11.99 2.16 5.19
C GLY A 49 11.65 1.25 4.02
N GLU A 50 12.53 1.22 3.00
CA GLU A 50 12.32 0.44 1.77
C GLU A 50 12.83 -1.00 1.91
N MET A 51 11.98 -1.98 1.60
CA MET A 51 12.33 -3.40 1.58
C MET A 51 13.00 -3.80 0.26
N ARG A 52 14.30 -3.49 0.12
CA ARG A 52 15.08 -3.74 -1.11
C ARG A 52 15.55 -5.18 -1.25
N ASP A 53 16.01 -5.76 -0.15
CA ASP A 53 16.67 -7.07 -0.08
C ASP A 53 15.93 -8.03 0.86
N MET A 54 16.30 -9.31 0.73
CA MET A 54 15.74 -10.41 1.51
C MET A 54 15.91 -10.19 3.02
N GLU A 55 17.06 -9.64 3.42
CA GLU A 55 17.43 -9.41 4.82
C GLU A 55 16.53 -8.35 5.49
N THR A 56 16.24 -7.26 4.78
CA THR A 56 15.33 -6.22 5.26
C THR A 56 13.89 -6.73 5.35
N ILE A 57 13.45 -7.56 4.39
CA ILE A 57 12.11 -8.17 4.40
C ILE A 57 11.97 -9.15 5.57
N GLU A 58 12.93 -10.04 5.77
CA GLU A 58 12.94 -11.02 6.87
C GLU A 58 12.84 -10.31 8.22
N LEU A 59 13.56 -9.20 8.37
CA LEU A 59 13.57 -8.41 9.59
C LEU A 59 12.26 -7.65 9.82
N ALA A 60 11.66 -7.09 8.76
CA ALA A 60 10.32 -6.49 8.86
C ALA A 60 9.27 -7.52 9.30
N LEU A 61 9.32 -8.74 8.74
CA LEU A 61 8.46 -9.85 9.14
C LEU A 61 8.69 -10.25 10.61
N THR A 62 9.95 -10.33 11.05
CA THR A 62 10.30 -10.67 12.44
C THR A 62 9.79 -9.61 13.43
N ILE A 63 9.93 -8.32 13.09
CA ILE A 63 9.42 -7.22 13.91
C ILE A 63 7.90 -7.32 14.06
N ALA A 64 7.19 -7.58 12.96
CA ALA A 64 5.74 -7.73 12.97
C ALA A 64 5.28 -9.00 13.73
N GLU A 65 5.98 -10.11 13.56
CA GLU A 65 5.68 -11.39 14.24
C GLU A 65 5.87 -11.30 15.76
N THR A 66 6.82 -10.49 16.21
CA THR A 66 7.08 -10.26 17.64
C THR A 66 6.11 -9.28 18.31
N GLY A 67 5.08 -8.82 17.58
CA GLY A 67 3.98 -8.02 18.12
C GLY A 67 4.11 -6.51 17.96
N HIS A 68 5.13 -6.04 17.23
CA HIS A 68 5.33 -4.62 16.96
C HIS A 68 4.58 -4.20 15.68
N LEU A 69 4.16 -2.93 15.62
CA LEU A 69 3.60 -2.39 14.38
C LEU A 69 4.72 -1.96 13.44
N ALA A 70 4.93 -2.73 12.37
CA ALA A 70 5.94 -2.44 11.35
C ALA A 70 5.34 -1.72 10.14
N PHE A 71 5.97 -0.62 9.72
CA PHE A 71 5.73 0.06 8.46
C PHE A 71 6.94 -0.13 7.53
N ALA A 72 6.67 -0.41 6.26
CA ALA A 72 7.68 -0.57 5.23
C ALA A 72 7.12 -0.15 3.87
N THR A 73 8.01 0.16 2.93
CA THR A 73 7.65 0.54 1.55
C THR A 73 8.23 -0.45 0.54
N LEU A 74 7.52 -0.62 -0.58
CA LEU A 74 7.99 -1.30 -1.79
C LEU A 74 7.61 -0.47 -3.02
N HIS A 75 8.29 -0.69 -4.14
CA HIS A 75 8.00 -0.05 -5.42
C HIS A 75 7.05 -0.87 -6.32
N THR A 76 6.06 -1.52 -5.72
CA THR A 76 5.04 -2.31 -6.42
C THR A 76 3.77 -1.50 -6.66
N ASN A 77 3.05 -1.81 -7.73
CA ASN A 77 1.90 -1.03 -8.20
C ASN A 77 0.53 -1.60 -7.78
N GLY A 78 0.52 -2.71 -7.03
CA GLY A 78 -0.73 -3.34 -6.58
C GLY A 78 -0.50 -4.33 -5.45
N ALA A 79 -1.54 -4.59 -4.66
CA ALA A 79 -1.45 -5.39 -3.44
C ALA A 79 -1.02 -6.83 -3.71
N VAL A 80 -1.56 -7.45 -4.77
CA VAL A 80 -1.16 -8.78 -5.25
C VAL A 80 0.32 -8.80 -5.63
N GLN A 81 0.79 -7.77 -6.34
CA GLN A 81 2.19 -7.65 -6.76
C GLN A 81 3.12 -7.46 -5.55
N SER A 82 2.71 -6.67 -4.55
CA SER A 82 3.45 -6.48 -3.29
C SER A 82 3.66 -7.81 -2.56
N ILE A 83 2.62 -8.63 -2.45
CA ILE A 83 2.71 -9.95 -1.82
C ILE A 83 3.68 -10.85 -2.59
N ASN A 84 3.53 -10.95 -3.91
CA ASN A 84 4.44 -11.77 -4.73
C ASN A 84 5.88 -11.29 -4.62
N ARG A 85 6.13 -9.98 -4.67
CA ARG A 85 7.48 -9.41 -4.54
C ARG A 85 8.14 -9.76 -3.20
N ILE A 86 7.37 -9.75 -2.10
CA ILE A 86 7.87 -10.15 -0.77
C ILE A 86 8.24 -11.63 -0.75
N VAL A 87 7.48 -12.51 -1.41
CA VAL A 87 7.73 -13.96 -1.40
C VAL A 87 8.86 -14.34 -2.37
N ASP A 88 8.88 -13.75 -3.56
CA ASP A 88 9.75 -14.15 -4.68
C ASP A 88 11.23 -13.81 -4.46
N VAL A 89 11.56 -12.95 -3.48
CA VAL A 89 12.97 -12.69 -3.11
C VAL A 89 13.62 -13.88 -2.41
N PHE A 90 12.80 -14.74 -1.79
CA PHE A 90 13.29 -15.88 -1.02
C PHE A 90 13.48 -17.12 -1.90
N PRO A 91 14.44 -17.99 -1.57
CA PRO A 91 14.59 -19.29 -2.21
C PRO A 91 13.31 -20.12 -2.13
N ALA A 92 13.01 -20.91 -3.17
CA ALA A 92 11.76 -21.68 -3.29
C ALA A 92 11.42 -22.55 -2.06
N HIS A 93 12.43 -23.08 -1.37
CA HIS A 93 12.22 -23.91 -0.17
C HIS A 93 11.75 -23.11 1.06
N GLN A 94 11.93 -21.79 1.09
CA GLN A 94 11.51 -20.90 2.17
C GLN A 94 10.19 -20.18 1.88
N GLN A 95 9.79 -20.09 0.61
CA GLN A 95 8.60 -19.32 0.20
C GLN A 95 7.31 -19.75 0.90
N SER A 96 7.13 -21.04 1.17
CA SER A 96 5.96 -21.54 1.92
C SER A 96 5.94 -21.01 3.36
N GLN A 97 7.09 -20.97 4.03
CA GLN A 97 7.23 -20.39 5.37
C GLN A 97 6.95 -18.88 5.34
N ILE A 98 7.51 -18.16 4.37
CA ILE A 98 7.31 -16.71 4.23
C ILE A 98 5.83 -16.38 3.98
N ARG A 99 5.14 -17.15 3.12
CA ARG A 99 3.68 -17.01 2.93
C ARG A 99 2.90 -17.24 4.23
N ALA A 100 3.29 -18.24 5.02
CA ALA A 100 2.64 -18.51 6.30
C ALA A 100 2.80 -17.34 7.27
N VAL A 101 4.03 -16.85 7.49
CA VAL A 101 4.32 -15.70 8.36
C VAL A 101 3.57 -14.46 7.87
N LEU A 102 3.69 -14.12 6.57
CA LEU A 102 3.02 -12.97 5.97
C LEU A 102 1.49 -13.03 6.17
N SER A 103 0.87 -14.21 6.06
CA SER A 103 -0.57 -14.36 6.27
C SER A 103 -1.01 -14.04 7.71
N PHE A 104 -0.12 -14.20 8.68
CA PHE A 104 -0.39 -13.88 10.08
C PHE A 104 -0.13 -12.42 10.41
N VAL A 105 0.96 -11.85 9.89
CA VAL A 105 1.44 -10.53 10.33
C VAL A 105 1.00 -9.36 9.44
N LEU A 106 0.54 -9.63 8.21
CA LEU A 106 0.12 -8.57 7.29
C LEU A 106 -1.21 -7.96 7.76
N GLU A 107 -1.22 -6.64 7.98
CA GLU A 107 -2.41 -5.90 8.40
C GLU A 107 -2.97 -4.96 7.32
N GLY A 108 -2.18 -4.62 6.32
CA GLY A 108 -2.65 -3.79 5.22
C GLY A 108 -1.61 -3.59 4.13
N VAL A 109 -2.08 -3.37 2.91
CA VAL A 109 -1.25 -2.93 1.78
C VAL A 109 -1.93 -1.73 1.13
N LEU A 110 -1.18 -0.63 1.02
CA LEU A 110 -1.62 0.58 0.32
C LEU A 110 -0.72 0.81 -0.88
N CYS A 111 -1.31 0.80 -2.08
CA CYS A 111 -0.60 1.15 -3.32
C CYS A 111 -1.09 2.51 -3.79
N GLN A 112 -0.17 3.41 -4.14
CA GLN A 112 -0.48 4.82 -4.33
C GLN A 112 0.05 5.33 -5.66
N ALA A 113 -0.73 6.20 -6.32
CA ALA A 113 -0.28 6.97 -7.46
C ALA A 113 -0.80 8.41 -7.35
N LEU A 114 0.03 9.37 -7.77
CA LEU A 114 -0.36 10.77 -7.84
C LEU A 114 -0.62 11.16 -9.29
N LEU A 115 -1.88 11.44 -9.61
CA LEU A 115 -2.29 11.83 -10.96
C LEU A 115 -2.52 13.34 -11.05
N PRO A 116 -2.29 13.98 -12.21
CA PRO A 116 -2.61 15.39 -12.40
C PRO A 116 -4.09 15.67 -12.11
N HIS A 117 -4.36 16.73 -11.35
CA HIS A 117 -5.74 17.16 -11.13
C HIS A 117 -6.30 17.76 -12.43
N SER A 118 -7.58 17.49 -12.75
CA SER A 118 -8.28 17.95 -13.95
C SER A 118 -8.29 19.46 -14.13
N SER A 119 -8.20 20.23 -13.04
CA SER A 119 -8.07 21.69 -13.04
C SER A 119 -6.70 22.21 -13.52
N GLY A 120 -5.73 21.31 -13.74
CA GLY A 120 -4.35 21.65 -14.09
C GLY A 120 -3.51 22.15 -12.90
N ARG A 121 -4.08 22.19 -11.68
CA ARG A 121 -3.37 22.62 -10.47
C ARG A 121 -3.29 21.50 -9.44
N GLY A 122 -2.06 21.10 -9.11
CA GLY A 122 -1.79 20.07 -8.12
C GLY A 122 -2.02 18.66 -8.66
N ARG A 123 -2.03 17.70 -7.74
CA ARG A 123 -2.21 16.27 -8.01
C ARG A 123 -3.25 15.70 -7.06
N VAL A 124 -3.83 14.58 -7.45
CA VAL A 124 -4.76 13.82 -6.62
C VAL A 124 -4.22 12.42 -6.37
N LEU A 125 -4.37 11.95 -5.13
CA LEU A 125 -4.01 10.59 -4.74
C LEU A 125 -5.06 9.61 -5.25
N ILE A 126 -4.59 8.65 -6.03
CA ILE A 126 -5.29 7.41 -6.33
C ILE A 126 -4.67 6.33 -5.45
N ALA A 127 -5.52 5.58 -4.75
CA ALA A 127 -5.07 4.59 -3.80
C ALA A 127 -5.81 3.27 -4.00
N GLU A 128 -5.06 2.19 -4.00
CA GLU A 128 -5.55 0.84 -3.78
C GLU A 128 -5.30 0.46 -2.31
N VAL A 129 -6.31 -0.09 -1.65
CA VAL A 129 -6.29 -0.46 -0.23
C VAL A 129 -6.74 -1.90 -0.08
N MET A 130 -5.84 -2.74 0.41
CA MET A 130 -6.12 -4.13 0.75
C MET A 130 -5.96 -4.30 2.26
N VAL A 131 -6.99 -4.85 2.91
CA VAL A 131 -7.01 -5.17 4.34
C VAL A 131 -7.18 -6.69 4.50
N PRO A 132 -6.22 -7.45 5.03
CA PRO A 132 -6.30 -8.91 5.07
C PRO A 132 -7.41 -9.43 5.99
N ASN A 133 -8.52 -9.87 5.41
CA ASN A 133 -9.54 -10.66 6.11
C ASN A 133 -9.16 -12.17 6.13
N ALA A 134 -9.93 -12.99 6.83
CA ALA A 134 -9.66 -14.42 6.95
C ALA A 134 -9.54 -15.15 5.59
N ALA A 135 -10.32 -14.74 4.58
CA ALA A 135 -10.25 -15.32 3.24
C ALA A 135 -8.95 -14.94 2.53
N ILE A 136 -8.56 -13.67 2.56
CA ILE A 136 -7.29 -13.19 1.98
C ILE A 136 -6.10 -13.87 2.65
N ARG A 137 -6.08 -13.95 3.99
CA ARG A 137 -5.03 -14.65 4.73
C ARG A 137 -4.92 -16.11 4.30
N ASN A 138 -6.05 -16.78 4.06
CA ASN A 138 -6.05 -18.14 3.53
C ASN A 138 -5.50 -18.22 2.10
N LEU A 139 -5.89 -17.29 1.22
CA LEU A 139 -5.38 -17.23 -0.16
C LEU A 139 -3.86 -17.01 -0.21
N ILE A 140 -3.30 -16.23 0.72
CA ILE A 140 -1.85 -16.06 0.86
C ILE A 140 -1.18 -17.40 1.22
N ARG A 141 -1.71 -18.15 2.19
CA ARG A 141 -1.12 -19.46 2.59
C ARG A 141 -1.19 -20.52 1.49
N GLU A 142 -2.30 -20.54 0.76
CA GLU A 142 -2.60 -21.52 -0.30
C GLU A 142 -1.95 -21.18 -1.65
N ASP A 143 -1.13 -20.13 -1.72
CA ASP A 143 -0.49 -19.65 -2.96
C ASP A 143 -1.49 -19.27 -4.07
N LYS A 144 -2.64 -18.72 -3.67
CA LYS A 144 -3.73 -18.27 -4.56
C LYS A 144 -3.86 -16.76 -4.57
N VAL A 145 -2.72 -16.06 -4.53
CA VAL A 145 -2.63 -14.59 -4.40
C VAL A 145 -3.38 -13.87 -5.55
N HIS A 146 -3.43 -14.46 -6.74
CA HIS A 146 -4.18 -13.94 -7.88
C HIS A 146 -5.69 -13.77 -7.62
N GLN A 147 -6.27 -14.52 -6.67
CA GLN A 147 -7.70 -14.43 -6.33
C GLN A 147 -8.01 -13.29 -5.34
N ILE A 148 -6.98 -12.66 -4.75
CA ILE A 148 -7.15 -11.57 -3.78
C ILE A 148 -7.81 -10.36 -4.43
N TYR A 149 -7.54 -10.09 -5.72
CA TYR A 149 -8.16 -8.97 -6.43
C TYR A 149 -9.69 -9.04 -6.39
N SER A 150 -10.27 -10.20 -6.68
CA SER A 150 -11.72 -10.41 -6.61
C SER A 150 -12.27 -10.26 -5.18
N GLN A 151 -11.49 -10.64 -4.15
CA GLN A 151 -11.87 -10.40 -2.75
C GLN A 151 -11.89 -8.90 -2.41
N MET A 152 -10.95 -8.12 -2.96
CA MET A 152 -10.91 -6.67 -2.77
C MET A 152 -12.10 -5.98 -3.42
N GLN A 153 -12.50 -6.40 -4.64
CA GLN A 153 -13.65 -5.83 -5.35
C GLN A 153 -14.94 -5.86 -4.51
N ILE A 154 -15.17 -6.96 -3.77
CA ILE A 154 -16.36 -7.14 -2.90
C ILE A 154 -16.13 -6.68 -1.46
N GLY A 155 -14.89 -6.35 -1.07
CA GLY A 155 -14.48 -6.04 0.30
C GLY A 155 -14.77 -4.61 0.76
N GLN A 156 -15.27 -3.75 -0.13
CA GLN A 156 -15.41 -2.31 0.10
C GLN A 156 -16.29 -1.96 1.31
N SER A 157 -17.53 -2.43 1.34
CA SER A 157 -18.51 -2.02 2.37
C SER A 157 -18.17 -2.52 3.77
N LYS A 158 -17.51 -3.68 3.87
CA LYS A 158 -17.25 -4.35 5.15
C LYS A 158 -15.88 -4.05 5.73
N TYR A 159 -14.86 -3.96 4.87
CA TYR A 159 -13.45 -3.86 5.30
C TYR A 159 -12.77 -2.60 4.79
N GLY A 160 -13.47 -1.73 4.04
CA GLY A 160 -12.89 -0.51 3.47
C GLY A 160 -11.88 -0.78 2.36
N MET A 161 -11.89 -1.99 1.77
CA MET A 161 -11.00 -2.30 0.64
C MET A 161 -11.38 -1.48 -0.58
N LEU A 162 -10.39 -1.16 -1.41
CA LEU A 162 -10.58 -0.36 -2.61
C LEU A 162 -9.60 -0.85 -3.66
N THR A 163 -10.07 -1.30 -4.82
CA THR A 163 -9.17 -1.58 -5.96
C THR A 163 -8.70 -0.28 -6.59
N PHE A 164 -7.55 -0.32 -7.28
CA PHE A 164 -7.05 0.85 -8.00
C PHE A 164 -8.08 1.39 -9.01
N ASN A 165 -8.76 0.51 -9.75
CA ASN A 165 -9.82 0.86 -10.69
C ASN A 165 -11.04 1.50 -10.04
N GLN A 166 -11.44 1.03 -8.84
CA GLN A 166 -12.51 1.68 -8.08
C GLN A 166 -12.12 3.10 -7.64
N SER A 167 -10.86 3.31 -7.25
CA SER A 167 -10.33 4.63 -6.93
C SER A 167 -10.34 5.55 -8.16
N LEU A 168 -9.80 5.08 -9.29
CA LEU A 168 -9.82 5.82 -10.57
C LEU A 168 -11.24 6.22 -10.97
N TYR A 169 -12.18 5.27 -10.93
CA TYR A 169 -13.58 5.52 -11.25
C TYR A 169 -14.18 6.61 -10.34
N ALA A 170 -13.98 6.53 -9.03
CA ALA A 170 -14.49 7.52 -8.08
C ALA A 170 -13.91 8.93 -8.35
N HIS A 171 -12.62 9.02 -8.63
CA HIS A 171 -11.96 10.30 -8.94
C HIS A 171 -12.36 10.86 -10.31
N TYR A 172 -12.62 10.01 -11.30
CA TYR A 172 -13.13 10.41 -12.61
C TYR A 172 -14.58 10.94 -12.51
N VAL A 173 -15.47 10.23 -11.83
CA VAL A 173 -16.87 10.66 -11.61
C VAL A 173 -16.92 11.98 -10.83
N ALA A 174 -16.01 12.16 -9.86
CA ALA A 174 -15.85 13.42 -9.13
C ALA A 174 -15.18 14.54 -9.96
N GLN A 175 -14.89 14.31 -11.24
CA GLN A 175 -14.21 15.23 -12.16
C GLN A 175 -12.85 15.71 -11.64
N ARG A 176 -12.14 14.90 -10.85
CA ARG A 176 -10.80 15.24 -10.30
C ARG A 176 -9.67 14.82 -11.23
N ILE A 177 -9.92 13.85 -12.11
CA ILE A 177 -9.00 13.40 -13.16
C ILE A 177 -9.73 13.34 -14.50
N THR A 178 -8.99 13.42 -15.60
CA THR A 178 -9.55 13.25 -16.95
C THR A 178 -9.76 11.76 -17.25
N LEU A 179 -10.62 11.47 -18.25
CA LEU A 179 -10.81 10.10 -18.72
C LEU A 179 -9.50 9.51 -19.25
N ASP A 180 -8.75 10.26 -20.04
CA ASP A 180 -7.48 9.82 -20.63
C ASP A 180 -6.47 9.45 -19.54
N GLU A 181 -6.35 10.28 -18.50
CA GLU A 181 -5.46 9.99 -17.37
C GLU A 181 -5.90 8.73 -16.62
N ALA A 182 -7.20 8.59 -16.34
CA ALA A 182 -7.74 7.41 -15.68
C ALA A 182 -7.47 6.12 -16.50
N MET A 183 -7.74 6.16 -17.79
CA MET A 183 -7.55 5.03 -18.71
C MET A 183 -6.07 4.67 -18.90
N SER A 184 -5.17 5.65 -18.95
CA SER A 184 -3.73 5.41 -19.11
C SER A 184 -3.07 4.77 -17.89
N ARG A 185 -3.68 4.91 -16.70
CA ARG A 185 -3.13 4.45 -15.42
C ARG A 185 -3.76 3.17 -14.89
N SER A 186 -4.91 2.78 -15.43
CA SER A 186 -5.59 1.54 -15.06
C SER A 186 -4.74 0.31 -15.41
N SER A 187 -4.63 -0.64 -14.47
CA SER A 187 -4.04 -1.96 -14.72
C SER A 187 -4.96 -2.87 -15.56
N GLU A 188 -6.28 -2.65 -15.47
CA GLU A 188 -7.30 -3.35 -16.26
C GLU A 188 -8.26 -2.33 -16.91
N PRO A 189 -7.87 -1.72 -18.04
CA PRO A 189 -8.66 -0.65 -18.67
C PRO A 189 -10.09 -1.07 -19.04
N GLU A 190 -10.31 -2.32 -19.44
CA GLU A 190 -11.63 -2.82 -19.82
C GLU A 190 -12.59 -2.95 -18.63
N GLU A 191 -12.07 -3.31 -17.45
CA GLU A 191 -12.85 -3.26 -16.20
C GLU A 191 -13.27 -1.82 -15.92
N LEU A 192 -12.34 -0.86 -15.98
CA LEU A 192 -12.65 0.55 -15.75
C LEU A 192 -13.68 1.10 -16.76
N ARG A 193 -13.57 0.74 -18.05
CA ARG A 193 -14.60 1.10 -19.05
C ARG A 193 -15.97 0.57 -18.66
N THR A 194 -16.03 -0.68 -18.22
CA THR A 194 -17.28 -1.33 -17.80
C THR A 194 -17.89 -0.62 -16.60
N MET A 195 -17.06 -0.26 -15.60
CA MET A 195 -17.50 0.53 -14.44
C MET A 195 -18.07 1.89 -14.85
N ILE A 196 -17.40 2.61 -15.77
CA ILE A 196 -17.85 3.90 -16.28
C ILE A 196 -19.19 3.77 -17.04
N ALA A 197 -19.33 2.73 -17.86
CA ALA A 197 -20.54 2.49 -18.64
C ALA A 197 -21.74 2.15 -17.74
N GLN A 198 -21.53 1.35 -16.69
CA GLN A 198 -22.58 0.95 -15.73
C GLN A 198 -22.94 2.08 -14.76
N GLY A 199 -21.97 2.93 -14.42
CA GLY A 199 -22.12 4.01 -13.44
C GLY A 199 -22.87 5.25 -13.91
N GLY A 200 -23.02 5.43 -15.23
CA GLY A 200 -23.59 6.63 -15.84
C GLY A 200 -22.65 7.84 -15.71
N THR A 201 -22.23 8.41 -16.83
CA THR A 201 -21.44 9.65 -16.85
C THR A 201 -22.25 10.81 -16.25
N PRO A 202 -21.70 11.61 -15.31
CA PRO A 202 -22.29 12.90 -14.99
C PRO A 202 -22.32 13.75 -16.25
N ASN A 203 -23.51 14.04 -16.76
CA ASN A 203 -23.70 14.81 -17.99
C ASN A 203 -23.09 16.22 -17.80
N PRO A 204 -22.09 16.64 -18.60
CA PRO A 204 -21.41 17.93 -18.40
C PRO A 204 -22.33 19.15 -18.60
N THR A 205 -23.55 18.96 -19.11
CA THR A 205 -24.48 20.03 -19.52
C THR A 205 -25.50 20.46 -18.47
N GLN A 206 -25.56 19.85 -17.27
CA GLN A 206 -26.58 20.19 -16.26
C GLN A 206 -26.21 21.26 -15.22
N ARG A 207 -25.07 21.96 -15.35
CA ARG A 207 -24.71 23.10 -14.46
C ARG A 207 -25.04 24.49 -15.02
N SER A 208 -26.09 24.61 -15.83
CA SER A 208 -26.67 25.92 -16.13
C SER A 208 -28.20 25.86 -16.06
N ARG A 209 -28.76 26.14 -14.87
CA ARG A 209 -30.12 26.66 -14.60
C ARG A 209 -30.51 26.42 -13.13
N SER A 210 -29.94 27.19 -12.21
CA SER A 210 -30.64 27.65 -11.00
C SER A 210 -29.80 28.72 -10.28
N ALA A 211 -29.72 29.88 -10.90
CA ALA A 211 -29.45 31.13 -10.20
C ALA A 211 -30.45 32.15 -10.76
N ARG A 212 -31.62 32.20 -10.12
CA ARG A 212 -32.54 33.33 -10.06
C ARG A 212 -33.08 33.36 -8.64
#